data_AF-A0AAV9WV31-F1
#
_entry.id   AF-A0AAV9WV31-F1
#
_cell.length_a   1.000
_cell.length_b   1.000
_cell.length_c   1.000
_cell.angle_alpha   90.00
_cell.angle_beta   90.00
_cell.angle_gamma   90.00
#
_symmetry.space_group_name_H-M   'P 1'
#
loop_
_entity.id
_entity.type
_entity.pdbx_description
1 polymer ?
#
loop_
_entity_poly.entity_id
_entity_poly.type
_entity_poly.pdbx_seq_one_letter_code
_entity_poly.pdbx_strand_id
1 'polypeptide(L)'
;MSEDVRMIFGEKPRLCLILHVLVMKICEEKFIRQPDNIMNITVDLGCCEKPLIKQLPFTFTWSDKELYVTVSSSRLRVYRVDLSGDTATYTDEKCGTEAQSHLVKTPKEIIFLPRSARNRKVLFQPPSEPGKLSMVIIGPRPHQSDASSIALYLSDQDLGGWVRLKDKELAEANLFSCHFNEMHEYFDAAFDCDIIPMIHDKF
;
A
#
# COMPACT_ATOMS: atom_id res chain seq x y z
N MET A 1 -20.49 -19.56 26.19
CA MET A 1 -19.16 -19.66 26.82
C MET A 1 -18.25 -18.71 26.07
N SER A 2 -17.95 -17.57 26.69
CA SER A 2 -17.20 -16.45 26.11
C SER A 2 -15.77 -16.56 26.61
N GLU A 3 -14.81 -16.78 25.71
CA GLU A 3 -13.39 -16.73 26.07
C GLU A 3 -12.94 -15.26 26.07
N ASP A 4 -13.00 -14.67 27.26
CA ASP A 4 -12.31 -13.42 27.58
C ASP A 4 -10.80 -13.66 27.57
N VAL A 5 -10.16 -13.40 26.43
CA VAL A 5 -8.70 -13.30 26.35
C VAL A 5 -8.29 -11.99 27.04
N ARG A 6 -7.96 -12.10 28.31
CA ARG A 6 -7.27 -11.04 29.07
C ARG A 6 -5.87 -10.83 28.45
N MET A 7 -5.73 -9.82 27.61
CA MET A 7 -4.44 -9.33 27.15
C MET A 7 -3.71 -8.73 28.36
N ILE A 8 -2.73 -9.48 28.87
CA ILE A 8 -1.75 -9.03 29.87
C ILE A 8 -1.00 -7.83 29.28
N PHE A 9 -0.79 -6.77 30.06
CA PHE A 9 -0.01 -5.59 29.65
C PHE A 9 1.37 -6.02 29.10
N GLY A 10 1.63 -5.79 27.81
CA GLY A 10 2.94 -6.03 27.19
C GLY A 10 2.85 -6.15 25.67
N GLU A 11 3.21 -5.06 24.97
CA GLU A 11 3.34 -4.93 23.51
C GLU A 11 2.08 -5.15 22.64
N LYS A 12 1.73 -4.11 21.85
CA LYS A 12 0.68 -4.22 20.84
C LYS A 12 1.12 -5.20 19.75
N PRO A 13 0.22 -6.04 19.21
CA PRO A 13 0.58 -6.95 18.12
C PRO A 13 1.10 -6.16 16.90
N ARG A 14 2.26 -6.60 16.39
CA ARG A 14 2.91 -6.04 15.20
C ARG A 14 2.74 -7.00 14.04
N LEU A 15 2.41 -6.44 12.88
CA LEU A 15 2.42 -7.12 11.60
C LEU A 15 3.71 -6.75 10.87
N CYS A 16 4.60 -7.72 10.71
CA CYS A 16 5.79 -7.60 9.86
C CYS A 16 5.50 -8.22 8.50
N LEU A 17 5.88 -7.53 7.42
CA LEU A 17 5.54 -7.94 6.06
C LEU A 17 6.82 -8.19 5.25
N ILE A 18 7.02 -9.44 4.86
CA ILE A 18 8.05 -9.84 3.91
C ILE A 18 7.33 -10.25 2.62
N LEU A 19 7.72 -9.64 1.51
CA LEU A 19 7.18 -9.92 0.19
C LEU A 19 8.21 -10.71 -0.62
N HIS A 20 7.82 -11.92 -1.01
CA HIS A 20 8.54 -12.71 -2.01
C HIS A 20 7.91 -12.46 -3.37
N VAL A 21 8.67 -11.92 -4.32
CA VAL A 21 8.23 -11.66 -5.70
C VAL A 21 8.93 -12.64 -6.61
N LEU A 22 8.15 -13.50 -7.26
CA LEU A 22 8.60 -14.45 -8.28
C LEU A 22 7.92 -14.09 -9.60
N VAL A 23 8.70 -13.57 -10.56
CA VAL A 23 8.25 -13.33 -11.92
C VAL A 23 8.83 -14.42 -12.81
N MET A 24 7.96 -15.18 -13.48
CA MET A 24 8.35 -16.29 -14.34
C MET A 24 7.85 -16.06 -15.77
N LYS A 25 8.64 -16.47 -16.76
CA LYS A 25 8.19 -16.55 -18.15
C LYS A 25 7.52 -17.90 -18.38
N ILE A 26 6.19 -17.91 -18.44
CA ILE A 26 5.39 -19.13 -18.65
C ILE A 26 5.05 -19.32 -20.13
N CYS A 27 5.06 -18.26 -20.93
CA CYS A 27 4.80 -18.28 -22.37
C CYS A 27 5.84 -17.44 -23.13
N GLU A 28 6.10 -17.79 -24.40
CA GLU A 28 6.99 -17.03 -25.29
C GLU A 28 6.33 -15.77 -25.84
N GLU A 29 5.00 -15.76 -25.94
CA GLU A 29 4.21 -14.64 -26.42
C GLU A 29 4.10 -13.53 -25.35
N LYS A 30 4.32 -12.28 -25.75
CA LYS A 30 4.33 -11.13 -24.83
C LYS A 30 2.90 -10.62 -24.63
N PHE A 31 2.40 -10.73 -23.41
CA PHE A 31 1.09 -10.18 -23.04
C PHE A 31 1.19 -8.73 -22.57
N ILE A 32 0.06 -8.02 -22.64
CA ILE A 32 -0.09 -6.64 -22.16
C ILE A 32 0.28 -6.59 -20.65
N ARG A 33 1.24 -5.73 -20.28
CA ARG A 33 1.75 -5.52 -18.90
C ARG A 33 2.48 -6.71 -18.26
N GLN A 34 3.03 -7.61 -19.07
CA GLN A 34 3.98 -8.60 -18.57
C GLN A 34 5.29 -7.88 -18.18
N PRO A 35 5.85 -8.14 -16.98
CA PRO A 35 7.18 -7.63 -16.64
C PRO A 35 8.24 -8.22 -17.58
N ASP A 36 9.20 -7.41 -17.99
CA ASP A 36 10.19 -7.83 -18.99
C ASP A 36 11.21 -8.84 -18.45
N ASN A 37 11.44 -8.85 -17.13
CA ASN A 37 12.48 -9.65 -16.49
C ASN A 37 11.91 -10.78 -15.63
N ILE A 38 12.50 -11.97 -15.76
CA ILE A 38 12.32 -13.05 -14.78
C ILE A 38 13.08 -12.62 -13.53
N MET A 39 12.41 -12.64 -12.38
CA MET A 39 13.02 -12.24 -11.12
C MET A 39 12.58 -13.11 -9.96
N ASN A 40 13.46 -13.24 -8.98
CA ASN A 40 13.18 -13.83 -7.68
C ASN A 40 13.80 -12.92 -6.62
N ILE A 41 12.97 -12.11 -5.97
CA ILE A 41 13.41 -11.17 -4.94
C ILE A 41 12.61 -11.35 -3.67
N THR A 42 13.28 -11.18 -2.54
CA THR A 42 12.65 -11.08 -1.23
C THR A 42 12.84 -9.67 -0.73
N VAL A 43 11.76 -9.05 -0.27
CA VAL A 43 11.71 -7.65 0.07
C VAL A 43 11.06 -7.49 1.43
N ASP A 44 11.74 -6.84 2.36
CA ASP A 44 11.17 -6.44 3.65
C ASP A 44 10.40 -5.12 3.50
N LEU A 45 9.10 -5.15 3.80
CA LEU A 45 8.20 -3.99 3.76
C LEU A 45 7.97 -3.38 5.15
N GLY A 46 8.70 -3.88 6.16
CA GLY A 46 8.70 -3.36 7.52
C GLY A 46 7.61 -3.95 8.41
N CYS A 47 7.55 -3.41 9.63
CA CYS A 47 6.59 -3.82 10.66
C CYS A 47 5.65 -2.68 11.03
N CYS A 48 4.37 -2.97 11.18
CA CYS A 48 3.38 -2.00 11.62
C CYS A 48 2.52 -2.50 12.78
N GLU A 49 2.13 -1.59 13.68
CA GLU A 49 1.13 -1.90 14.70
C GLU A 49 -0.21 -2.16 14.02
N LYS A 50 -0.78 -3.36 14.20
CA LYS A 50 -2.12 -3.68 13.69
C LYS A 50 -2.88 -4.58 14.67
N PRO A 51 -3.98 -4.09 15.27
CA PRO A 51 -4.79 -4.87 16.18
C PRO A 51 -5.64 -5.86 15.37
N LEU A 52 -5.16 -7.09 15.22
CA LEU A 52 -5.83 -8.24 14.61
C LEU A 52 -6.19 -8.11 13.11
N ILE A 53 -5.63 -9.00 12.29
CA ILE A 53 -5.92 -9.10 10.86
C ILE A 53 -6.99 -10.16 10.66
N LYS A 54 -8.23 -9.76 10.33
CA LYS A 54 -9.30 -10.72 9.98
C LYS A 54 -9.25 -11.16 8.51
N GLN A 55 -8.65 -10.35 7.62
CA GLN A 55 -8.51 -10.60 6.19
C GLN A 55 -7.19 -10.01 5.70
N LEU A 56 -6.56 -10.64 4.69
CA LEU A 56 -5.32 -10.16 4.09
C LEU A 56 -5.51 -8.72 3.58
N PRO A 57 -4.93 -7.70 4.24
CA PRO A 57 -5.22 -6.30 3.99
C PRO A 57 -4.40 -5.75 2.81
N PHE A 58 -4.02 -6.62 1.88
CA PHE A 58 -3.03 -6.32 0.86
C PHE A 58 -3.68 -6.36 -0.51
N THR A 59 -3.38 -5.36 -1.32
CA THR A 59 -3.71 -5.36 -2.74
C THR A 59 -2.47 -5.13 -3.55
N PHE A 60 -2.46 -5.72 -4.74
CA PHE A 60 -1.35 -5.71 -5.66
C PHE A 60 -1.83 -5.12 -6.97
N THR A 61 -1.11 -4.13 -7.48
CA THR A 61 -1.22 -3.63 -8.85
C THR A 61 0.17 -3.59 -9.44
N TRP A 62 0.30 -3.71 -10.76
CA TRP A 62 1.61 -3.73 -11.40
C TRP A 62 1.58 -3.07 -12.77
N SER A 63 2.75 -2.58 -13.16
CA SER A 63 3.12 -2.23 -14.53
C SER A 63 4.14 -3.23 -15.06
N ASP A 64 4.66 -2.96 -16.25
CA ASP A 64 5.80 -3.67 -16.84
C ASP A 64 7.09 -3.51 -16.01
N LYS A 65 7.21 -2.41 -15.24
CA LYS A 65 8.44 -2.05 -14.51
C LYS A 65 8.31 -2.04 -13.01
N GLU A 66 7.09 -2.00 -12.46
CA GLU A 66 6.90 -1.72 -11.04
C GLU A 66 5.74 -2.53 -10.48
N LEU A 67 5.93 -3.10 -9.29
CA LEU A 67 4.88 -3.71 -8.47
C LEU A 67 4.50 -2.74 -7.35
N TYR A 68 3.20 -2.52 -7.19
CA TYR A 68 2.64 -1.68 -6.14
C TYR A 68 1.88 -2.55 -5.15
N VAL A 69 2.27 -2.47 -3.88
CA VAL A 69 1.64 -3.17 -2.77
C VAL A 69 0.96 -2.16 -1.87
N THR A 70 -0.36 -2.25 -1.74
CA THR A 70 -1.14 -1.34 -0.88
C THR A 70 -1.63 -2.06 0.35
N VAL A 71 -1.50 -1.41 1.52
CA VAL A 71 -1.98 -1.95 2.80
C VAL A 71 -3.17 -1.17 3.30
N SER A 72 -4.27 -1.86 3.60
CA SER A 72 -5.44 -1.27 4.26
C SER A 72 -5.07 -0.70 5.63
N SER A 73 -5.23 0.61 5.75
CA SER A 73 -4.85 1.43 6.91
C SER A 73 -5.62 2.75 6.89
N SER A 74 -5.58 3.53 7.98
CA SER A 74 -6.09 4.92 8.00
C SER A 74 -5.07 5.92 7.45
N ARG A 75 -3.95 5.43 6.93
CA ARG A 75 -2.96 6.20 6.16
C ARG A 75 -2.70 5.44 4.88
N LEU A 76 -2.50 6.15 3.78
CA LEU A 76 -2.13 5.53 2.53
C LEU A 76 -0.74 4.90 2.70
N ARG A 77 -0.68 3.57 2.64
CA ARG A 77 0.56 2.80 2.69
C ARG A 77 0.69 2.05 1.39
N VAL A 78 1.53 2.56 0.50
CA VAL A 78 1.78 1.99 -0.81
C VAL A 78 3.28 1.81 -0.96
N TYR A 79 3.70 0.59 -1.25
CA TYR A 79 5.07 0.23 -1.52
C TYR A 79 5.23 -0.03 -3.00
N ARG A 80 6.16 0.66 -3.63
CA ARG A 80 6.54 0.49 -5.03
C ARG A 80 7.86 -0.27 -5.09
N VAL A 81 7.81 -1.45 -5.67
CA VAL A 81 8.94 -2.36 -5.87
C VAL A 81 9.34 -2.30 -7.34
N ASP A 82 10.60 -2.02 -7.61
CA ASP A 82 11.14 -1.98 -8.97
C ASP A 82 11.33 -3.41 -9.52
N LEU A 83 10.69 -3.70 -10.66
CA LEU A 83 10.78 -4.95 -11.40
C LEU A 83 11.79 -4.89 -12.56
N SER A 84 12.28 -3.69 -12.90
CA SER A 84 13.19 -3.47 -14.03
C SER A 84 14.65 -3.83 -13.72
N GLY A 85 14.96 -4.20 -12.48
CA GLY A 85 16.30 -4.49 -12.02
C GLY A 85 16.95 -5.71 -12.66
N ASP A 86 18.23 -5.56 -13.01
CA ASP A 86 19.14 -6.63 -13.39
C ASP A 86 19.50 -7.43 -12.11
N THR A 87 18.72 -8.46 -11.81
CA THR A 87 18.80 -9.23 -10.56
C THR A 87 20.12 -10.00 -10.36
N ALA A 88 21.04 -9.94 -11.33
CA ALA A 88 22.34 -10.61 -11.28
C ALA A 88 23.29 -10.11 -10.17
N THR A 89 22.97 -9.02 -9.46
CA THR A 89 23.83 -8.43 -8.42
C THR A 89 23.38 -8.68 -6.98
N TYR A 90 22.23 -9.34 -6.74
CA TYR A 90 21.67 -9.46 -5.38
C TYR A 90 21.59 -10.90 -4.85
N THR A 91 22.18 -11.88 -5.54
CA THR A 91 22.26 -13.29 -5.11
C THR A 91 23.41 -13.59 -4.14
N ASP A 92 24.09 -12.57 -3.60
CA ASP A 92 25.11 -12.82 -2.59
C ASP A 92 24.47 -12.83 -1.21
N GLU A 93 24.42 -14.01 -0.57
CA GLU A 93 23.91 -14.30 0.77
C GLU A 93 24.61 -13.48 1.89
N LYS A 94 25.52 -12.57 1.52
CA LYS A 94 26.30 -11.69 2.39
C LYS A 94 26.00 -10.20 2.27
N CYS A 95 25.10 -9.76 1.39
CA CYS A 95 24.73 -8.35 1.32
C CYS A 95 23.53 -8.08 2.24
N GLY A 96 23.80 -7.46 3.39
CA GLY A 96 22.80 -7.19 4.42
C GLY A 96 21.58 -6.42 3.95
N THR A 97 20.61 -6.29 4.85
CA THR A 97 19.29 -5.64 4.72
C THR A 97 19.31 -4.23 4.09
N GLU A 98 20.47 -3.61 3.88
CA GLU A 98 20.65 -2.30 3.25
C GLU A 98 20.53 -2.33 1.72
N ALA A 99 21.06 -3.36 1.05
CA ALA A 99 21.04 -3.45 -0.42
C ALA A 99 19.60 -3.55 -0.98
N GLN A 100 18.71 -4.24 -0.27
CA GLN A 100 17.30 -4.42 -0.65
C GLN A 100 16.44 -3.19 -0.35
N SER A 101 16.89 -2.28 0.52
CA SER A 101 16.12 -1.09 0.89
C SER A 101 15.92 -0.08 -0.24
N HIS A 102 16.80 -0.12 -1.25
CA HIS A 102 16.70 0.72 -2.43
C HIS A 102 15.62 0.27 -3.41
N LEU A 103 15.21 -1.00 -3.34
CA LEU A 103 14.21 -1.58 -4.24
C LEU A 103 12.79 -1.14 -3.89
N VAL A 104 12.57 -0.72 -2.63
CA VAL A 104 11.25 -0.31 -2.14
C VAL A 104 11.19 1.18 -1.95
N LYS A 105 10.23 1.79 -2.65
CA LYS A 105 9.90 3.20 -2.51
C LYS A 105 8.48 3.35 -1.98
N THR A 106 8.19 4.46 -1.33
CA THR A 106 6.88 4.81 -0.77
C THR A 106 6.63 6.31 -0.96
N PRO A 107 5.38 6.79 -1.01
CA PRO A 107 5.11 8.23 -1.07
C PRO A 107 5.79 8.98 0.08
N LYS A 108 6.33 10.16 -0.22
CA LYS A 108 6.98 11.01 0.77
C LYS A 108 5.98 11.63 1.72
N GLU A 109 4.82 12.07 1.22
CA GLU A 109 3.80 12.69 2.04
C GLU A 109 3.00 11.68 2.85
N ILE A 110 2.46 12.13 3.99
CA ILE A 110 1.56 11.34 4.83
C ILE A 110 0.13 11.67 4.41
N ILE A 111 -0.50 10.74 3.71
CA ILE A 111 -1.88 10.90 3.27
C ILE A 111 -2.79 10.12 4.22
N PHE A 112 -3.69 10.83 4.89
CA PHE A 112 -4.69 10.21 5.75
C PHE A 112 -5.86 9.67 4.91
N LEU A 113 -6.30 8.46 5.24
CA LEU A 113 -7.49 7.85 4.66
C LEU A 113 -8.60 7.82 5.72
N PRO A 114 -9.88 7.77 5.31
CA PRO A 114 -10.99 7.54 6.23
C PRO A 114 -10.72 6.36 7.16
N ARG A 115 -11.08 6.47 8.44
CA ARG A 115 -10.84 5.38 9.42
C ARG A 115 -11.40 4.03 8.96
N SER A 116 -12.49 4.06 8.20
CA SER A 116 -13.10 2.86 7.58
C SER A 116 -12.15 2.10 6.64
N ALA A 117 -11.16 2.75 6.04
CA ALA A 117 -10.16 2.13 5.17
C ALA A 117 -9.32 1.07 5.88
N ARG A 118 -9.18 1.13 7.22
CA ARG A 118 -8.50 0.08 8.02
C ARG A 118 -9.12 -1.31 7.82
N ASN A 119 -10.42 -1.35 7.55
CA ASN A 119 -11.23 -2.58 7.45
C ASN A 119 -11.83 -2.77 6.05
N ARG A 120 -11.39 -1.99 5.06
CA ARG A 120 -11.85 -2.06 3.66
C ARG A 120 -10.65 -2.38 2.78
N LYS A 121 -10.88 -3.03 1.63
CA LYS A 121 -9.82 -3.27 0.65
C LYS A 121 -9.38 -1.91 0.07
N VAL A 122 -8.11 -1.56 0.19
CA VAL A 122 -7.55 -0.32 -0.38
C VAL A 122 -6.66 -0.69 -1.55
N LEU A 123 -6.91 -0.10 -2.71
CA LEU A 123 -6.17 -0.31 -3.95
C LEU A 123 -5.52 1.00 -4.38
N PHE A 124 -4.22 0.98 -4.65
CA PHE A 124 -3.55 2.06 -5.37
C PHE A 124 -3.40 1.67 -6.83
N GLN A 125 -3.80 2.56 -7.72
CA GLN A 125 -3.59 2.43 -9.16
C GLN A 125 -2.64 3.55 -9.61
N PRO A 126 -1.43 3.21 -10.09
CA PRO A 126 -0.50 4.21 -10.59
C PRO A 126 -1.07 4.91 -11.84
N PRO A 127 -0.54 6.10 -12.18
CA PRO A 127 -0.98 6.81 -13.36
C PRO A 127 -0.62 5.99 -14.61
N SER A 128 -1.51 5.96 -15.59
CA SER A 128 -1.26 5.22 -16.84
C SER A 128 -0.21 5.89 -17.72
N GLU A 129 0.00 7.19 -17.54
CA GLU A 129 0.95 8.02 -18.29
C GLU A 129 1.60 9.05 -17.34
N PRO A 130 2.84 9.50 -17.62
CA PRO A 130 3.47 10.58 -16.86
C PRO A 130 2.60 11.84 -16.82
N GLY A 131 2.48 12.47 -15.65
CA GLY A 131 1.68 13.68 -15.46
C GLY A 131 0.16 13.46 -15.32
N LYS A 132 -0.32 12.21 -15.32
CA LYS A 132 -1.70 11.87 -14.95
C LYS A 132 -1.83 11.61 -13.45
N LEU A 133 -3.07 11.63 -12.95
CA LEU A 133 -3.37 11.36 -11.56
C LEU A 133 -3.29 9.86 -11.26
N SER A 134 -2.73 9.53 -10.11
CA SER A 134 -2.90 8.22 -9.48
C SER A 134 -4.31 8.11 -8.89
N MET A 135 -4.80 6.90 -8.70
CA MET A 135 -6.12 6.66 -8.09
C MET A 135 -6.01 5.74 -6.89
N VAL A 136 -6.60 6.14 -5.76
CA VAL A 136 -6.78 5.29 -4.57
C VAL A 136 -8.24 4.90 -4.48
N ILE A 137 -8.52 3.60 -4.52
CA ILE A 137 -9.86 3.05 -4.37
C ILE A 137 -9.98 2.39 -3.00
N ILE A 138 -10.93 2.84 -2.20
CA ILE A 138 -11.35 2.19 -0.96
C ILE A 138 -12.63 1.41 -1.29
N GLY A 139 -12.50 0.09 -1.41
CA GLY A 139 -13.61 -0.83 -1.73
C GLY A 139 -14.74 -0.75 -0.71
N PRO A 140 -15.92 -1.37 -0.93
CA PRO A 140 -17.12 -1.18 -0.12
C PRO A 140 -16.94 -1.56 1.35
N ARG A 141 -17.84 -1.07 2.23
CA ARG A 141 -17.85 -1.51 3.64
C ARG A 141 -18.32 -2.97 3.70
N PRO A 142 -17.62 -3.86 4.41
CA PRO A 142 -18.10 -5.23 4.61
C PRO A 142 -19.44 -5.19 5.36
N HIS A 143 -20.37 -6.05 4.97
CA HIS A 143 -21.71 -6.21 5.57
C HIS A 143 -22.71 -5.07 5.34
N GLN A 144 -22.46 -4.17 4.39
CA GLN A 144 -23.41 -3.15 3.97
C GLN A 144 -23.62 -3.29 2.46
N SER A 145 -24.77 -3.83 2.05
CA SER A 145 -25.08 -4.19 0.65
C SER A 145 -25.01 -3.00 -0.31
N ASP A 146 -25.21 -1.78 0.21
CA ASP A 146 -25.33 -0.56 -0.58
C ASP A 146 -24.13 0.39 -0.37
N ALA A 147 -23.07 -0.07 0.29
CA ALA A 147 -21.92 0.78 0.56
C ALA A 147 -21.10 1.03 -0.71
N SER A 148 -21.07 2.28 -1.17
CA SER A 148 -20.25 2.68 -2.32
C SER A 148 -18.75 2.63 -2.01
N SER A 149 -17.96 2.30 -3.03
CA SER A 149 -16.52 2.50 -3.01
C SER A 149 -16.20 3.99 -3.01
N ILE A 150 -15.07 4.37 -2.40
CA ILE A 150 -14.56 5.75 -2.45
C ILE A 150 -13.36 5.75 -3.39
N ALA A 151 -13.30 6.69 -4.33
CA ALA A 151 -12.15 6.91 -5.19
C ALA A 151 -11.54 8.28 -4.88
N LEU A 152 -10.22 8.32 -4.70
CA LEU A 152 -9.45 9.54 -4.51
C LEU A 152 -8.44 9.64 -5.67
N TYR A 153 -8.28 10.83 -6.23
CA TYR A 153 -7.29 11.09 -7.26
C TYR A 153 -6.14 11.90 -6.67
N LEU A 154 -4.92 11.44 -6.89
CA LEU A 154 -3.70 12.03 -6.32
C LEU A 154 -2.74 12.41 -7.43
N SER A 155 -2.29 13.65 -7.44
CA SER A 155 -1.19 14.11 -8.28
C SER A 155 0.17 13.67 -7.71
N ASP A 156 1.23 13.80 -8.51
CA ASP A 156 2.59 13.57 -8.03
C ASP A 156 2.99 14.53 -6.90
N GLN A 157 2.40 15.73 -6.87
CA GLN A 157 2.60 16.70 -5.80
C GLN A 157 1.97 16.23 -4.48
N ASP A 158 0.76 15.66 -4.53
CA ASP A 158 0.08 15.12 -3.35
C ASP A 158 0.84 13.94 -2.73
N LEU A 159 1.57 13.17 -3.54
CA LEU A 159 2.44 12.09 -3.08
C LEU A 159 3.78 12.61 -2.51
N GLY A 160 4.19 13.83 -2.85
CA GLY A 160 5.51 14.42 -2.55
C GLY A 160 6.68 13.69 -3.21
N GLY A 161 6.40 12.93 -4.27
CA GLY A 161 7.34 12.00 -4.88
C GLY A 161 7.56 10.71 -4.07
N TRP A 162 8.46 9.88 -4.57
CA TRP A 162 8.72 8.55 -4.02
C TRP A 162 10.08 8.49 -3.34
N VAL A 163 10.11 8.17 -2.06
CA VAL A 163 11.34 8.06 -1.24
C VAL A 163 11.59 6.61 -0.86
N ARG A 164 12.82 6.27 -0.46
CA ARG A 164 13.14 4.91 0.01
C ARG A 164 12.37 4.62 1.29
N LEU A 165 11.94 3.37 1.46
CA LEU A 165 11.13 2.98 2.61
C LEU A 165 11.85 3.29 3.95
N LYS A 166 13.14 2.94 4.07
CA LYS A 166 13.92 3.21 5.30
C LYS A 166 14.02 4.69 5.65
N ASP A 167 14.22 5.54 4.65
CA ASP A 167 14.32 7.00 4.85
C ASP A 167 13.00 7.55 5.39
N LYS A 168 11.87 7.03 4.87
CA LYS A 168 10.53 7.38 5.33
C LYS A 168 10.26 6.89 6.75
N GLU A 169 10.62 5.65 7.08
CA GLU A 169 10.45 5.10 8.43
C GLU A 169 11.24 5.90 9.47
N LEU A 170 12.47 6.28 9.17
CA LEU A 170 13.29 7.12 10.03
C LEU A 170 12.66 8.51 10.23
N ALA A 171 12.17 9.13 9.15
CA ALA A 171 11.50 10.43 9.23
C ALA A 171 10.20 10.35 10.06
N GLU A 172 9.39 9.31 9.87
CA GLU A 172 8.14 9.13 10.61
C GLU A 172 8.38 8.79 12.08
N ALA A 173 9.40 7.99 12.41
CA ALA A 173 9.75 7.69 13.80
C ALA A 173 10.05 8.97 14.60
N ASN A 174 10.71 9.94 13.97
CA ASN A 174 11.00 11.24 14.57
C ASN A 174 9.72 12.09 14.73
N LEU A 175 8.81 12.06 13.75
CA LEU A 175 7.57 12.85 13.75
C LEU A 175 6.51 12.33 14.74
N PHE A 176 6.42 11.02 14.96
CA PHE A 176 5.35 10.40 15.76
C PHE A 176 5.77 10.03 17.19
N SER A 177 6.92 10.53 17.65
CA SER A 177 7.34 10.44 19.05
C SER A 177 6.43 11.23 20.01
N CYS A 178 5.60 12.14 19.48
CA CYS A 178 4.48 12.77 20.18
C CYS A 178 3.18 12.02 19.88
N HIS A 179 2.50 11.55 20.93
CA HIS A 179 1.20 10.86 20.85
C HIS A 179 0.20 11.68 20.02
N PHE A 180 -0.04 11.27 18.77
CA PHE A 180 -1.25 11.62 18.05
C PHE A 180 -2.42 10.89 18.71
N ASN A 181 -2.93 11.50 19.78
CA ASN A 181 -4.15 11.06 20.41
C ASN A 181 -5.30 11.25 19.42
N GLU A 182 -6.09 10.21 19.27
CA GLU A 182 -7.02 9.93 18.17
C GLU A 182 -8.20 10.91 18.06
N MET A 183 -7.97 12.14 17.61
CA MET A 183 -9.04 13.04 17.16
C MET A 183 -9.06 13.04 15.63
N HIS A 184 -9.41 11.90 15.02
CA HIS A 184 -9.77 11.89 13.61
C HIS A 184 -11.27 12.18 13.53
N GLU A 185 -11.64 13.23 12.82
CA GLU A 185 -13.03 13.48 12.46
C GLU A 185 -13.57 12.27 11.68
N TYR A 186 -14.82 11.87 11.95
CA TYR A 186 -15.44 10.78 11.20
C TYR A 186 -15.71 11.28 9.79
N PHE A 187 -15.18 10.57 8.79
CA PHE A 187 -15.45 10.87 7.39
C PHE A 187 -16.96 10.93 7.14
N ASP A 188 -17.45 12.12 6.80
CA ASP A 188 -18.82 12.40 6.45
C ASP A 188 -18.95 12.50 4.94
N ALA A 189 -19.60 11.51 4.33
CA ALA A 189 -19.78 11.45 2.89
C ALA A 189 -20.62 12.61 2.33
N ALA A 190 -21.31 13.39 3.16
CA ALA A 190 -22.04 14.58 2.72
C ALA A 190 -21.16 15.84 2.64
N PHE A 191 -20.04 15.89 3.37
CA PHE A 191 -19.19 17.07 3.49
C PHE A 191 -17.76 16.86 2.95
N ASP A 192 -17.23 15.64 3.04
CA ASP A 192 -15.84 15.30 2.67
C ASP A 192 -15.71 14.78 1.23
N CYS A 193 -16.81 14.71 0.50
CA CYS A 193 -16.92 14.07 -0.81
C CYS A 193 -17.37 15.10 -1.85
N ASP A 194 -16.42 15.64 -2.62
CA ASP A 194 -16.71 16.15 -3.96
C ASP A 194 -16.85 14.96 -4.92
N ILE A 195 -17.85 14.09 -4.69
CA ILE A 195 -18.12 12.99 -5.62
C ILE A 195 -18.64 13.61 -6.91
N ILE A 196 -17.83 13.59 -7.96
CA ILE A 196 -18.30 13.65 -9.33
C ILE A 196 -18.70 12.21 -9.70
N PRO A 197 -19.99 11.86 -9.73
CA PRO A 197 -20.39 10.55 -10.20
C PRO A 197 -20.06 10.46 -11.69
N MET A 198 -19.07 9.63 -12.06
CA MET A 198 -18.95 9.19 -13.43
C MET A 198 -19.99 8.10 -13.69
N ILE A 199 -21.19 8.52 -14.10
CA ILE A 199 -22.14 7.64 -14.76
C ILE A 199 -21.70 7.55 -16.21
N HIS A 200 -21.04 6.45 -16.58
CA HIS A 200 -21.03 6.04 -17.98
C HIS A 200 -22.26 5.19 -18.22
N ASP A 201 -23.35 5.84 -18.60
CA ASP A 201 -24.38 5.19 -19.40
C ASP A 201 -23.77 4.94 -20.77
N LYS A 202 -23.53 3.67 -21.09
CA LYS A 202 -23.43 3.24 -22.48
C LYS A 202 -24.48 2.17 -22.72
N PHE A 203 -25.40 2.57 -23.61
CA PHE A 203 -26.41 1.81 -24.32
C PHE A 203 -25.95 0.43 -24.78
#